data_AF-A0A0G1DY33-F1
#
_entry.id   AF-A0A0G1DY33-F1
#
_cell.length_a   1.000
_cell.length_b   1.000
_cell.length_c   1.000
_cell.angle_alpha   90.00
_cell.angle_beta   90.00
_cell.angle_gamma   90.00
#
_symmetry.space_group_name_H-M   'P 1'
#
loop_
_entity.id
_entity.type
_entity.pdbx_description
1 polymer ?
#
loop_
_entity_poly.entity_id
_entity_poly.type
_entity_poly.pdbx_seq_one_letter_code
_entity_poly.pdbx_strand_id
1 'polypeptide(L)'
;MRNIHAEFVKYGKNAKYWLRRCEMLLPEIAKQEIWKKKRFTSIYEYAAKLAGMNHEKVNNCLRIMKHIEDKPELLQVAREKGLGAVRPVAVIATKETAKLWAEKIEVMSKHTLETYIKDYKKEGICPGADQQQEVTIKLTPKLAKKFEAFKKRADFETLLEKFMDEVETQPKPEPVKTESPYIPVAIKKYVATKTNGICAHPDCNKPAEVFHHTKRFSLNHEHNPDQITPLCKAHHDLCHLGLIANEESQPYEWQLLAFPDTTNPKYEVDQLVQAYKTG
;
A
#
# COMPACT_ATOMS: atom_id res chain seq x y z
N MET A 1 -1.92 32.53 -30.73
CA MET A 1 -0.80 32.59 -29.76
C MET A 1 -0.21 31.20 -29.60
N ARG A 2 1.11 31.08 -29.55
CA ARG A 2 1.80 29.81 -29.28
C ARG A 2 1.46 29.36 -27.85
N ASN A 3 0.94 28.15 -27.68
CA ASN A 3 0.63 27.61 -26.35
C ASN A 3 1.92 27.05 -25.72
N ILE A 4 2.70 27.94 -25.11
CA ILE A 4 4.01 27.64 -24.51
C ILE A 4 3.89 26.53 -23.46
N HIS A 5 2.77 26.49 -22.71
CA HIS A 5 2.51 25.44 -21.73
C HIS A 5 2.41 24.06 -22.39
N ALA A 6 1.62 23.93 -23.46
CA ALA A 6 1.48 22.67 -24.19
C ALA A 6 2.81 22.18 -24.78
N GLU A 7 3.64 23.10 -25.31
CA GLU A 7 4.98 22.77 -25.80
C GLU A 7 5.92 22.31 -24.69
N PHE A 8 5.94 23.00 -23.54
CA PHE A 8 6.74 22.61 -22.38
C PHE A 8 6.36 21.22 -21.86
N VAL A 9 5.06 20.94 -21.73
CA VAL A 9 4.55 19.62 -21.31
C VAL A 9 4.99 18.53 -22.31
N LYS A 10 4.89 18.80 -23.61
CA LYS A 10 5.34 17.88 -24.67
C LYS A 10 6.83 17.56 -24.55
N TYR A 11 7.68 18.58 -24.41
CA TYR A 11 9.13 18.37 -24.28
C TYR A 11 9.50 17.66 -22.99
N GLY A 12 8.85 17.99 -21.87
CA GLY A 12 9.05 17.28 -20.61
C GLY A 12 8.70 15.79 -20.71
N LYS A 13 7.57 15.45 -21.37
CA LYS A 13 7.20 14.04 -21.64
C LYS A 13 8.23 13.33 -22.52
N ASN A 14 8.71 13.99 -23.58
CA ASN A 14 9.74 13.43 -24.47
C ASN A 14 11.07 13.22 -23.75
N ALA A 15 11.52 14.18 -22.96
CA ALA A 15 12.75 14.06 -22.16
C ALA A 15 12.66 12.87 -21.20
N LYS A 16 11.53 12.71 -20.51
CA LYS A 16 11.27 11.57 -19.63
C LYS A 16 11.26 10.24 -20.38
N TYR A 17 10.65 10.20 -21.57
CA TYR A 17 10.65 9.02 -22.44
C TYR A 17 12.07 8.60 -22.81
N TRP A 18 12.89 9.52 -23.31
CA TRP A 18 14.27 9.23 -23.71
C TRP A 18 15.17 8.87 -22.52
N LEU A 19 14.99 9.54 -21.38
CA LEU A 19 15.72 9.19 -20.15
C LEU A 19 15.47 7.73 -19.75
N ARG A 20 14.22 7.27 -19.79
CA ARG A 20 13.87 5.86 -19.52
C ARG A 20 14.55 4.91 -20.51
N ARG A 21 14.64 5.28 -21.79
CA ARG A 21 15.37 4.47 -22.78
C ARG A 21 16.86 4.37 -22.44
N CYS A 22 17.48 5.47 -22.01
CA CYS A 22 18.86 5.46 -21.54
C CYS A 22 19.04 4.59 -20.29
N GLU A 23 18.08 4.62 -19.34
CA GLU A 23 18.10 3.75 -18.16
C GLU A 23 18.17 2.27 -18.56
N MET A 24 17.32 1.84 -19.50
CA MET A 24 17.24 0.44 -19.94
C MET A 24 18.52 -0.05 -20.64
N LEU A 25 19.33 0.85 -21.21
CA LEU A 25 20.60 0.50 -21.88
C LEU A 25 21.78 0.42 -20.91
N LEU A 26 21.64 0.98 -19.71
CA LEU A 26 22.73 1.12 -18.74
C LEU A 26 23.35 -0.22 -18.31
N PRO A 27 22.58 -1.31 -18.09
CA PRO A 27 23.16 -2.62 -17.79
C PRO A 27 24.09 -3.14 -18.88
N GLU A 28 23.71 -2.99 -20.15
CA GLU A 28 24.53 -3.45 -21.28
C GLU A 28 25.76 -2.55 -21.47
N ILE A 29 25.61 -1.23 -21.27
CA ILE A 29 26.73 -0.29 -21.23
C ILE A 29 27.74 -0.67 -20.14
N ALA A 30 27.26 -1.09 -18.97
CA ALA A 30 28.08 -1.55 -17.87
C ALA A 30 28.81 -2.85 -18.23
N LYS A 31 28.06 -3.86 -18.71
CA LYS A 31 28.57 -5.19 -19.07
C LYS A 31 29.64 -5.16 -20.16
N GLN A 32 29.43 -4.36 -21.20
CA GLN A 32 30.38 -4.22 -22.31
C GLN A 32 31.46 -3.15 -22.07
N GLU A 33 31.44 -2.49 -20.92
CA GLU A 33 32.32 -1.38 -20.55
C GLU A 33 32.40 -0.28 -21.63
N ILE A 34 31.26 0.04 -22.26
CA ILE A 34 31.20 1.01 -23.38
C ILE A 34 31.74 2.37 -22.96
N TRP A 35 31.50 2.76 -21.71
CA TRP A 35 32.00 4.01 -21.13
C TRP A 35 33.53 4.10 -21.17
N LYS A 36 34.26 3.00 -20.91
CA LYS A 36 35.73 2.95 -21.03
C LYS A 36 36.17 3.14 -22.48
N LYS A 37 35.53 2.42 -23.41
CA LYS A 37 35.81 2.50 -24.85
C LYS A 37 35.59 3.92 -25.41
N LYS A 38 34.69 4.68 -24.79
CA LYS A 38 34.41 6.08 -25.09
C LYS A 38 35.22 7.08 -24.26
N ARG A 39 36.25 6.61 -23.52
CA ARG A 39 37.19 7.43 -22.72
C ARG A 39 36.56 8.20 -21.56
N PHE A 40 35.45 7.71 -21.00
CA PHE A 40 34.94 8.20 -19.72
C PHE A 40 35.66 7.49 -18.57
N THR A 41 35.84 8.18 -17.44
CA THR A 41 36.53 7.65 -16.25
C THR A 41 35.67 6.65 -15.47
N SER A 42 34.34 6.77 -15.58
CA SER A 42 33.39 5.88 -14.92
C SER A 42 32.06 5.84 -15.66
N ILE A 43 31.24 4.82 -15.37
CA ILE A 43 29.85 4.75 -15.84
C ILE A 43 29.00 5.90 -15.30
N TYR A 44 29.33 6.43 -14.12
CA TYR A 44 28.65 7.57 -13.51
C TYR A 44 28.89 8.85 -14.31
N GLU A 45 30.16 9.13 -14.65
CA GLU A 45 30.51 10.26 -15.51
C GLU A 45 29.83 10.14 -16.88
N TYR A 46 29.85 8.95 -17.47
CA TYR A 46 29.18 8.65 -18.74
C TYR A 46 27.68 8.97 -18.68
N ALA A 47 26.97 8.44 -17.68
CA ALA A 47 25.53 8.62 -17.54
C ALA A 47 25.15 10.07 -17.18
N ALA A 48 25.96 10.74 -16.37
CA ALA A 48 25.77 12.15 -16.03
C ALA A 48 25.92 13.06 -17.26
N LYS A 49 27.01 12.88 -18.02
CA LYS A 49 27.30 13.73 -19.19
C LYS A 49 26.35 13.49 -20.36
N LEU A 50 25.93 12.25 -20.61
CA LEU A 50 25.12 11.91 -21.79
C LEU A 50 23.62 11.87 -21.53
N ALA A 51 23.20 11.60 -20.30
CA ALA A 51 21.79 11.42 -19.96
C ALA A 51 21.33 12.21 -18.72
N GLY A 52 22.20 13.02 -18.12
CA GLY A 52 21.86 13.82 -16.94
C GLY A 52 21.56 12.99 -15.68
N MET A 53 22.06 11.75 -15.61
CA MET A 53 21.80 10.87 -14.46
C MET A 53 22.79 11.12 -13.33
N ASN A 54 22.28 11.28 -12.10
CA ASN A 54 23.12 11.31 -10.91
C ASN A 54 23.55 9.89 -10.47
N HIS A 55 24.49 9.81 -9.53
CA HIS A 55 25.02 8.53 -9.02
C HIS A 55 23.94 7.61 -8.44
N GLU A 56 23.00 8.17 -7.65
CA GLU A 56 21.93 7.40 -7.04
C GLU A 56 21.03 6.76 -8.11
N LYS A 57 20.72 7.51 -9.16
CA LYS A 57 19.92 7.05 -10.29
C LYS A 57 20.60 5.92 -11.05
N VAL A 58 21.91 6.02 -11.29
CA VAL A 58 22.73 4.95 -11.91
C VAL A 58 22.69 3.68 -11.05
N ASN A 59 22.94 3.80 -9.75
CA ASN A 59 22.93 2.66 -8.83
C ASN A 59 21.55 1.99 -8.76
N ASN A 60 20.49 2.78 -8.61
CA ASN A 60 19.12 2.29 -8.61
C ASN A 60 18.78 1.59 -9.92
N CYS A 61 19.19 2.15 -11.06
CA CYS A 61 18.96 1.57 -12.37
C CYS A 61 19.59 0.18 -12.49
N LEU A 62 20.89 0.08 -12.25
CA LEU A 62 21.64 -1.18 -12.35
C LEU A 62 21.07 -2.24 -11.38
N ARG A 63 20.75 -1.84 -10.15
CA ARG A 63 20.17 -2.74 -9.14
C ARG A 63 18.81 -3.27 -9.56
N ILE A 64 17.88 -2.39 -9.98
CA ILE A 64 16.52 -2.80 -10.36
C ILE A 64 16.59 -3.68 -11.60
N MET A 65 17.35 -3.29 -12.62
CA MET A 65 17.49 -4.05 -13.87
C MET A 65 18.02 -5.45 -13.62
N LYS A 66 19.02 -5.62 -12.74
CA LYS A 66 19.53 -6.94 -12.33
C LYS A 66 18.44 -7.86 -11.78
N HIS A 67 17.43 -7.31 -11.09
CA HIS A 67 16.36 -8.10 -10.50
C HIS A 67 15.22 -8.43 -11.49
N ILE A 68 15.11 -7.72 -12.61
CA ILE A 68 13.98 -7.88 -13.55
C ILE A 68 14.42 -8.32 -14.95
N GLU A 69 15.71 -8.53 -15.20
CA GLU A 69 16.26 -8.87 -16.52
C GLU A 69 15.64 -10.11 -17.16
N ASP A 70 15.19 -11.05 -16.33
CA ASP A 70 14.56 -12.32 -16.72
C ASP A 70 13.03 -12.31 -16.62
N LYS A 71 12.40 -11.13 -16.44
CA LYS A 71 10.97 -10.92 -16.21
C LYS A 71 10.38 -9.98 -17.27
N PRO A 72 10.01 -10.50 -18.46
CA PRO A 72 9.63 -9.67 -19.61
C PRO A 72 8.46 -8.73 -19.33
N GLU A 73 7.50 -9.13 -18.50
CA GLU A 73 6.35 -8.31 -18.12
C GLU A 73 6.78 -7.07 -17.34
N LEU A 74 7.70 -7.22 -16.38
CA LEU A 74 8.23 -6.09 -15.61
C LEU A 74 9.17 -5.21 -16.45
N LEU A 75 9.90 -5.78 -17.41
CA LEU A 75 10.68 -4.99 -18.37
C LEU A 75 9.79 -4.10 -19.24
N GLN A 76 8.62 -4.59 -19.64
CA GLN A 76 7.65 -3.81 -20.39
C GLN A 76 7.09 -2.65 -19.55
N VAL A 77 6.69 -2.92 -18.30
CA VAL A 77 6.24 -1.86 -17.38
C VAL A 77 7.35 -0.84 -17.12
N ALA A 78 8.59 -1.28 -16.92
CA ALA A 78 9.74 -0.40 -16.75
C ALA A 78 9.97 0.49 -17.99
N ARG A 79 9.77 -0.04 -19.19
CA ARG A 79 9.89 0.71 -20.45
C ARG A 79 8.83 1.81 -20.56
N GLU A 80 7.60 1.53 -20.18
CA GLU A 80 6.47 2.45 -20.32
C GLU A 80 6.39 3.46 -19.16
N LYS A 81 6.55 2.99 -17.93
CA LYS A 81 6.34 3.78 -16.70
C LYS A 81 7.65 4.18 -16.00
N GLY A 82 8.76 3.56 -16.34
CA GLY A 82 10.08 3.81 -15.77
C GLY A 82 10.40 2.88 -14.60
N LEU A 83 11.69 2.75 -14.27
CA LEU A 83 12.17 1.81 -13.23
C LEU A 83 11.62 2.10 -11.82
N GLY A 84 11.21 3.34 -11.55
CA GLY A 84 10.58 3.71 -10.28
C GLY A 84 9.25 3.01 -10.01
N ALA A 85 8.52 2.60 -11.05
CA ALA A 85 7.23 1.91 -10.93
C ALA A 85 7.40 0.44 -10.53
N VAL A 86 8.42 -0.23 -11.06
CA VAL A 86 8.75 -1.63 -10.76
C VAL A 86 9.60 -1.81 -9.51
N ARG A 87 10.23 -0.72 -9.01
CA ARG A 87 11.11 -0.76 -7.83
C ARG A 87 10.50 -1.49 -6.62
N PRO A 88 9.23 -1.28 -6.23
CA PRO A 88 8.66 -1.93 -5.05
C PRO A 88 8.65 -3.46 -5.16
N VAL A 89 8.40 -3.99 -6.37
CA VAL A 89 8.23 -5.43 -6.61
C VAL A 89 9.50 -6.13 -7.09
N ALA A 90 10.52 -5.37 -7.53
CA ALA A 90 11.70 -5.93 -8.21
C ALA A 90 12.35 -7.07 -7.42
N VAL A 91 12.45 -6.95 -6.09
CA VAL A 91 13.13 -7.94 -5.23
C VAL A 91 12.26 -9.16 -4.91
N ILE A 92 10.93 -9.03 -4.94
CA ILE A 92 10.00 -10.10 -4.55
C ILE A 92 9.42 -10.86 -5.74
N ALA A 93 9.43 -10.23 -6.92
CA ALA A 93 8.93 -10.86 -8.12
C ALA A 93 9.82 -12.05 -8.50
N THR A 94 9.18 -13.14 -8.87
CA THR A 94 9.79 -14.29 -9.54
C THR A 94 9.38 -14.28 -11.01
N LYS A 95 9.85 -15.25 -11.80
CA LYS A 95 9.41 -15.38 -13.20
C LYS A 95 7.92 -15.71 -13.29
N GLU A 96 7.45 -16.54 -12.38
CA GLU A 96 6.07 -17.04 -12.32
C GLU A 96 5.11 -15.94 -11.84
N THR A 97 5.58 -15.03 -10.99
CA THR A 97 4.76 -13.94 -10.43
C THR A 97 4.94 -12.61 -11.15
N ALA A 98 5.82 -12.51 -12.16
CA ALA A 98 6.12 -11.27 -12.88
C ALA A 98 4.86 -10.63 -13.49
N LYS A 99 4.00 -11.44 -14.11
CA LYS A 99 2.73 -10.99 -14.69
C LYS A 99 1.78 -10.41 -13.64
N LEU A 100 1.60 -11.10 -12.51
CA LEU A 100 0.79 -10.63 -11.37
C LEU A 100 1.27 -9.25 -10.89
N TRP A 101 2.58 -9.09 -10.71
CA TRP A 101 3.14 -7.82 -10.24
C TRP A 101 3.01 -6.70 -11.27
N ALA A 102 3.14 -7.01 -12.57
CA ALA A 102 2.91 -6.05 -13.64
C ALA A 102 1.45 -5.54 -13.61
N GLU A 103 0.48 -6.44 -13.50
CA GLU A 103 -0.95 -6.09 -13.39
C GLU A 103 -1.23 -5.21 -12.16
N LYS A 104 -0.60 -5.50 -11.01
CA LYS A 104 -0.73 -4.66 -9.81
C LYS A 104 -0.15 -3.25 -9.99
N ILE A 105 0.97 -3.10 -10.71
CA ILE A 105 1.55 -1.78 -11.01
C ILE A 105 0.65 -0.95 -11.94
N GLU A 106 -0.15 -1.61 -12.78
CA GLU A 106 -1.10 -0.93 -13.66
C GLU A 106 -2.21 -0.24 -12.88
N VAL A 107 -2.71 -0.89 -11.83
CA VAL A 107 -3.88 -0.43 -11.09
C VAL A 107 -3.52 0.34 -9.82
N MET A 108 -2.42 0.01 -9.16
CA MET A 108 -2.05 0.61 -7.86
C MET A 108 -1.20 1.86 -8.00
N SER A 109 -1.44 2.83 -7.11
CA SER A 109 -0.45 3.87 -6.84
C SER A 109 0.82 3.23 -6.25
N LYS A 110 1.97 3.87 -6.45
CA LYS A 110 3.25 3.41 -5.87
C LYS A 110 3.14 3.18 -4.36
N HIS A 111 2.47 4.08 -3.65
CA HIS A 111 2.33 4.02 -2.19
C HIS A 111 1.40 2.88 -1.73
N THR A 112 0.31 2.65 -2.47
CA THR A 112 -0.61 1.54 -2.26
C THR A 112 0.12 0.22 -2.49
N LEU A 113 0.91 0.11 -3.57
CA LEU A 113 1.69 -1.08 -3.88
C LEU A 113 2.77 -1.38 -2.83
N GLU A 114 3.49 -0.36 -2.34
CA GLU A 114 4.44 -0.53 -1.23
C GLU A 114 3.76 -1.01 0.05
N THR A 115 2.55 -0.54 0.33
CA THR A 115 1.74 -0.98 1.49
C THR A 115 1.28 -2.43 1.30
N TYR A 116 0.72 -2.77 0.14
CA TYR A 116 0.34 -4.14 -0.23
C TYR A 116 1.51 -5.12 -0.04
N ILE A 117 2.70 -4.77 -0.54
CA ILE A 117 3.89 -5.65 -0.42
C ILE A 117 4.32 -5.84 1.03
N LYS A 118 4.23 -4.78 1.85
CA LYS A 118 4.57 -4.86 3.27
C LYS A 118 3.63 -5.85 3.97
N ASP A 119 2.34 -5.76 3.70
CA ASP A 119 1.32 -6.59 4.35
C ASP A 119 1.36 -8.02 3.79
N TYR A 120 1.54 -8.18 2.46
CA TYR A 120 1.75 -9.46 1.78
C TYR A 120 2.94 -10.26 2.35
N LYS A 121 4.05 -9.59 2.67
CA LYS A 121 5.22 -10.24 3.29
C LYS A 121 4.95 -10.70 4.72
N LYS A 122 4.06 -10.02 5.45
CA LYS A 122 3.72 -10.32 6.84
C LYS A 122 2.71 -11.45 6.94
N GLU A 123 1.70 -11.41 6.09
CA GLU A 123 0.67 -12.45 6.04
C GLU A 123 1.18 -13.78 5.49
N GLY A 124 2.40 -13.81 4.93
CA GLY A 124 3.13 -14.96 4.41
C GLY A 124 2.36 -16.27 4.58
N ILE A 125 1.54 -16.60 3.56
CA ILE A 125 0.57 -17.70 3.51
C ILE A 125 1.11 -18.93 4.24
N CYS A 126 0.83 -19.02 5.54
CA CYS A 126 1.17 -20.11 6.44
C CYS A 126 -0.08 -20.35 7.29
N PRO A 127 -0.98 -21.23 6.85
CA PRO A 127 -2.10 -21.65 7.68
C PRO A 127 -1.58 -22.59 8.77
N GLY A 128 -1.91 -22.28 10.03
CA GLY A 128 -1.79 -23.22 11.14
C GLY A 128 -0.43 -23.18 11.85
N ALA A 129 -0.28 -22.23 12.76
CA ALA A 129 0.52 -22.44 13.96
C ALA A 129 -0.12 -21.61 15.08
N ASP A 130 -0.32 -22.20 16.25
CA ASP A 130 -0.55 -21.46 17.50
C ASP A 130 0.65 -20.52 17.69
N GLN A 131 0.52 -19.30 17.17
CA GLN A 131 1.57 -18.29 17.24
C GLN A 131 1.20 -17.34 18.35
N GLN A 132 1.75 -17.59 19.53
CA GLN A 132 1.87 -16.56 20.55
C GLN A 132 2.54 -15.34 19.90
N GLN A 133 1.86 -14.20 19.93
CA GLN A 133 2.38 -12.94 19.40
C GLN A 133 2.99 -12.10 20.52
N GLU A 134 4.20 -11.58 20.28
CA GLU A 134 4.82 -10.63 21.20
C GLU A 134 4.27 -9.22 20.93
N VAL A 135 3.51 -8.68 21.88
CA VAL A 135 2.98 -7.30 21.83
C VAL A 135 3.87 -6.39 22.68
N THR A 136 4.49 -5.39 22.05
CA THR A 136 5.27 -4.36 22.75
C THR A 136 4.43 -3.13 23.02
N ILE A 137 4.26 -2.76 24.30
CA ILE A 137 3.52 -1.56 24.71
C ILE A 137 4.44 -0.63 25.50
N LYS A 138 4.40 0.68 25.19
CA LYS A 138 5.09 1.70 25.98
C LYS A 138 4.17 2.18 27.10
N LEU A 139 4.53 1.87 28.34
CA LEU A 139 3.80 2.25 29.54
C LEU A 139 4.61 3.23 30.38
N THR A 140 3.94 4.06 31.17
CA THR A 140 4.63 4.85 32.20
C THR A 140 5.27 3.91 33.24
N PRO A 141 6.38 4.30 33.91
CA PRO A 141 7.07 3.40 34.84
C PRO A 141 6.18 2.80 35.94
N LYS A 142 5.21 3.59 36.43
CA LYS A 142 4.23 3.14 37.44
C LYS A 142 3.29 2.09 36.88
N LEU A 143 2.80 2.28 35.66
CA LEU A 143 1.86 1.37 35.00
C LEU A 143 2.58 0.09 34.56
N ALA A 144 3.81 0.19 34.08
CA ALA A 144 4.65 -0.97 33.75
C ALA A 144 4.82 -1.91 34.95
N LYS A 145 5.19 -1.38 36.13
CA LYS A 145 5.30 -2.19 37.36
C LYS A 145 4.00 -2.89 37.75
N LYS A 146 2.85 -2.21 37.59
CA LYS A 146 1.53 -2.80 37.83
C LYS A 146 1.19 -3.88 36.81
N PHE A 147 1.49 -3.64 35.53
CA PHE A 147 1.24 -4.57 34.45
C PHE A 147 2.08 -5.85 34.60
N GLU A 148 3.36 -5.73 34.98
CA GLU A 148 4.23 -6.88 35.28
C GLU A 148 3.71 -7.73 36.45
N ALA A 149 3.12 -7.10 37.47
CA ALA A 149 2.48 -7.83 38.56
C ALA A 149 1.17 -8.51 38.10
N PHE A 150 0.38 -7.81 37.26
CA PHE A 150 -0.87 -8.32 36.70
C PHE A 150 -0.67 -9.52 35.77
N LYS A 151 0.37 -9.49 34.92
CA LYS A 151 0.73 -10.57 33.98
C LYS A 151 1.05 -11.91 34.66
N LYS A 152 1.45 -11.91 35.93
CA LYS A 152 1.80 -13.13 36.68
C LYS A 152 0.60 -13.90 37.21
N ARG A 153 -0.61 -13.37 37.06
CA ARG A 153 -1.83 -14.03 37.55
C ARG A 153 -2.23 -15.19 36.64
N ALA A 154 -2.78 -16.25 37.22
CA ALA A 154 -3.26 -17.41 36.46
C ALA A 154 -4.49 -17.10 35.57
N ASP A 155 -5.27 -16.08 35.94
CA ASP A 155 -6.47 -15.61 35.23
C ASP A 155 -6.19 -14.41 34.30
N PHE A 156 -4.92 -14.15 33.96
CA PHE A 156 -4.50 -12.97 33.21
C PHE A 156 -5.24 -12.81 31.87
N GLU A 157 -5.28 -13.86 31.05
CA GLU A 157 -5.92 -13.82 29.71
C GLU A 157 -7.41 -13.51 29.83
N THR A 158 -8.12 -14.24 30.69
CA THR A 158 -9.56 -14.03 30.93
C THR A 158 -9.87 -12.63 31.46
N LEU A 159 -9.02 -12.06 32.33
CA LEU A 159 -9.21 -10.71 32.84
C LEU A 159 -8.92 -9.65 31.76
N LEU A 160 -7.94 -9.90 30.89
CA LEU A 160 -7.62 -9.00 29.80
C LEU A 160 -8.74 -8.98 28.74
N GLU A 161 -9.29 -10.15 28.39
CA GLU A 161 -10.46 -10.28 27.50
C GLU A 161 -11.65 -9.50 28.06
N LYS A 162 -12.01 -9.72 29.34
CA LYS A 162 -13.11 -8.98 29.98
C LYS A 162 -12.90 -7.47 29.96
N PHE A 163 -11.66 -7.01 30.16
CA PHE A 163 -11.36 -5.58 30.08
C PHE A 163 -11.54 -5.05 28.65
N MET A 164 -11.13 -5.82 27.63
CA MET A 164 -11.36 -5.45 26.23
C MET A 164 -12.85 -5.36 25.92
N ASP A 165 -13.65 -6.36 26.34
CA ASP A 165 -15.10 -6.35 26.18
C ASP A 165 -15.75 -5.12 26.85
N GLU A 166 -15.35 -4.81 28.08
CA GLU A 166 -15.87 -3.65 28.82
C GLU A 166 -15.55 -2.32 28.11
N VAL A 167 -14.33 -2.16 27.58
CA VAL A 167 -13.94 -0.97 26.82
C VAL A 167 -14.74 -0.82 25.52
N GLU A 168 -15.13 -1.93 24.89
CA GLU A 168 -15.95 -1.91 23.67
C GLU A 168 -17.42 -1.53 23.92
N THR A 169 -17.93 -1.70 25.14
CA THR A 169 -19.34 -1.37 25.51
C THR A 169 -19.64 0.13 25.67
N GLN A 170 -18.72 1.03 25.32
CA GLN A 170 -19.00 2.47 25.33
C GLN A 170 -20.24 2.84 24.49
N PRO A 171 -21.02 3.86 24.89
CA PRO A 171 -22.25 4.25 24.19
C PRO A 171 -21.97 4.53 22.71
N LYS A 172 -22.49 3.64 21.87
CA LYS A 172 -22.35 3.68 20.42
C LYS A 172 -23.49 4.52 19.82
N PRO A 173 -23.21 5.41 18.85
CA PRO A 173 -24.28 6.09 18.14
C PRO A 173 -25.11 5.11 17.31
N GLU A 174 -26.41 5.37 17.15
CA GLU A 174 -27.26 4.53 16.32
C GLU A 174 -26.88 4.63 14.83
N PRO A 175 -27.04 3.55 14.05
CA PRO A 175 -26.91 3.59 12.60
C PRO A 175 -27.87 4.60 11.96
N VAL A 176 -27.41 5.29 10.92
CA VAL A 176 -28.20 6.30 10.21
C VAL A 176 -28.38 5.92 8.76
N LYS A 177 -29.63 5.69 8.33
CA LYS A 177 -30.00 5.54 6.91
C LYS A 177 -30.24 6.91 6.28
N THR A 178 -29.57 7.18 5.15
CA THR A 178 -29.65 8.48 4.47
C THR A 178 -29.11 8.39 3.04
N GLU A 179 -29.63 9.22 2.16
CA GLU A 179 -29.10 9.41 0.80
C GLU A 179 -27.79 10.22 0.78
N SER A 180 -27.50 10.96 1.85
CA SER A 180 -26.32 11.81 1.92
C SER A 180 -25.05 10.96 2.15
N PRO A 181 -24.00 11.09 1.32
CA PRO A 181 -22.74 10.37 1.55
C PRO A 181 -21.94 10.90 2.76
N TYR A 182 -22.38 12.01 3.37
CA TYR A 182 -21.68 12.62 4.49
C TYR A 182 -21.93 11.86 5.79
N ILE A 183 -20.90 11.17 6.29
CA ILE A 183 -20.97 10.47 7.58
C ILE A 183 -21.23 11.48 8.71
N PRO A 184 -22.26 11.26 9.55
CA PRO A 184 -22.55 12.10 10.72
C PRO A 184 -21.34 12.30 11.64
N VAL A 185 -21.19 13.51 12.18
CA VAL A 185 -20.04 13.88 13.03
C VAL A 185 -19.93 12.99 14.28
N ALA A 186 -21.06 12.60 14.89
CA ALA A 186 -21.08 11.71 16.04
C ALA A 186 -20.46 10.35 15.72
N ILE A 187 -20.82 9.76 14.57
CA ILE A 187 -20.26 8.49 14.08
C ILE A 187 -18.77 8.65 13.76
N LYS A 188 -18.37 9.70 13.03
CA LYS A 188 -16.95 9.95 12.73
C LYS A 188 -16.11 10.04 14.01
N LYS A 189 -16.58 10.79 15.01
CA LYS A 189 -15.88 10.92 16.30
C LYS A 189 -15.75 9.59 17.01
N TYR A 190 -16.84 8.83 17.12
CA TYR A 190 -16.85 7.51 17.77
C TYR A 190 -15.88 6.53 17.11
N VAL A 191 -15.89 6.46 15.77
CA VAL A 191 -15.01 5.56 15.02
C VAL A 191 -13.54 6.01 15.13
N ALA A 192 -13.25 7.31 15.04
CA ALA A 192 -11.89 7.83 15.15
C ALA A 192 -11.28 7.65 16.56
N THR A 193 -12.11 7.69 17.62
CA THR A 193 -11.62 7.50 19.00
C THR A 193 -11.15 6.06 19.25
N LYS A 194 -11.74 5.05 18.58
CA LYS A 194 -11.32 3.64 18.72
C LYS A 194 -9.87 3.42 18.34
N THR A 195 -9.38 4.18 17.36
CA THR A 195 -8.01 4.06 16.87
C THR A 195 -7.17 5.29 17.20
N ASN A 196 -7.64 6.21 18.06
CA ASN A 196 -6.91 7.45 18.36
C ASN A 196 -6.43 8.21 17.10
N GLY A 197 -7.25 8.20 16.04
CA GLY A 197 -6.94 8.85 14.77
C GLY A 197 -5.84 8.17 13.92
N ILE A 198 -5.40 6.96 14.26
CA ILE A 198 -4.51 6.15 13.40
C ILE A 198 -5.31 5.14 12.55
N CYS A 199 -4.66 4.63 11.52
CA CYS A 199 -5.21 3.58 10.67
C CYS A 199 -5.58 2.35 11.50
N ALA A 200 -6.78 1.81 11.28
CA ALA A 200 -7.25 0.62 11.98
C ALA A 200 -6.63 -0.69 11.49
N HIS A 201 -6.00 -0.70 10.31
CA HIS A 201 -5.35 -1.90 9.80
C HIS A 201 -4.25 -2.35 10.78
N PRO A 202 -4.18 -3.64 11.12
CA PRO A 202 -3.15 -4.19 12.00
C PRO A 202 -1.76 -3.73 11.56
N ASP A 203 -0.93 -3.36 12.53
CA ASP A 203 0.45 -2.90 12.32
C ASP A 203 0.66 -1.63 11.47
N CYS A 204 -0.40 -0.85 11.26
CA CYS A 204 -0.30 0.44 10.58
C CYS A 204 -0.34 1.60 11.58
N ASN A 205 0.79 2.31 11.71
CA ASN A 205 0.89 3.50 12.58
C ASN A 205 0.69 4.81 11.82
N LYS A 206 0.20 4.77 10.59
CA LYS A 206 -0.07 5.98 9.80
C LYS A 206 -1.35 6.67 10.31
N PRO A 207 -1.47 8.00 10.19
CA PRO A 207 -2.73 8.69 10.44
C PRO A 207 -3.88 8.10 9.60
N ALA A 208 -5.06 8.03 10.18
CA ALA A 208 -6.28 7.79 9.42
C ALA A 208 -6.63 9.06 8.63
N GLU A 209 -6.82 8.90 7.32
CA GLU A 209 -7.14 10.00 6.40
C GLU A 209 -8.58 9.92 5.91
N VAL A 210 -9.14 8.70 5.89
CA VAL A 210 -10.44 8.40 5.30
C VAL A 210 -11.20 7.41 6.17
N PHE A 211 -12.53 7.49 6.10
CA PHE A 211 -13.43 6.55 6.77
C PHE A 211 -13.99 5.60 5.71
N HIS A 212 -13.66 4.33 5.87
CA HIS A 212 -13.99 3.27 4.95
C HIS A 212 -15.28 2.59 5.35
N HIS A 213 -16.24 2.46 4.43
CA HIS A 213 -17.45 1.67 4.65
C HIS A 213 -17.23 0.21 4.22
N THR A 214 -17.18 -0.70 5.19
CA THR A 214 -17.01 -2.14 4.94
C THR A 214 -18.18 -2.73 4.17
N LYS A 215 -19.37 -2.19 4.44
CA LYS A 215 -20.57 -2.30 3.59
C LYS A 215 -20.71 -1.02 2.78
N ARG A 216 -20.41 -1.09 1.48
CA ARG A 216 -20.36 0.09 0.59
C ARG A 216 -21.63 0.94 0.75
N PHE A 217 -21.44 2.23 1.01
CA PHE A 217 -22.53 3.17 1.21
C PHE A 217 -23.47 3.21 -0.01
N SER A 218 -22.94 3.15 -1.23
CA SER A 218 -23.71 3.16 -2.47
C SER A 218 -24.65 1.96 -2.66
N LEU A 219 -24.49 0.90 -1.87
CA LEU A 219 -25.38 -0.27 -1.92
C LEU A 219 -26.46 -0.21 -0.84
N ASN A 220 -26.12 0.30 0.35
CA ASN A 220 -26.97 0.18 1.54
C ASN A 220 -27.51 1.50 2.07
N HIS A 221 -26.97 2.64 1.63
CA HIS A 221 -27.35 3.99 2.06
C HIS A 221 -27.40 4.15 3.59
N GLU A 222 -26.44 3.53 4.28
CA GLU A 222 -26.39 3.48 5.74
C GLU A 222 -24.99 3.84 6.28
N HIS A 223 -24.96 4.69 7.29
CA HIS A 223 -23.80 4.94 8.12
C HIS A 223 -23.92 4.14 9.42
N ASN A 224 -23.38 2.94 9.44
CA ASN A 224 -23.32 2.10 10.63
C ASN A 224 -21.92 2.21 11.26
N PRO A 225 -21.78 2.64 12.53
CA PRO A 225 -20.48 2.79 13.19
C PRO A 225 -19.65 1.50 13.26
N ASP A 226 -20.28 0.32 13.25
CA ASP A 226 -19.59 -0.96 13.28
C ASP A 226 -19.12 -1.42 11.89
N GLN A 227 -19.54 -0.71 10.84
CA GLN A 227 -19.20 -1.00 9.45
C GLN A 227 -18.45 0.18 8.81
N ILE A 228 -17.90 1.06 9.65
CA ILE A 228 -17.05 2.17 9.24
C ILE A 228 -15.71 2.04 9.95
N THR A 229 -14.63 2.00 9.18
CA THR A 229 -13.28 1.78 9.66
C THR A 229 -12.38 2.95 9.26
N PRO A 230 -11.67 3.61 10.19
CA PRO A 230 -10.77 4.71 9.86
C PRO A 230 -9.46 4.13 9.29
N LEU A 231 -9.07 4.52 8.08
CA LEU A 231 -7.91 3.98 7.38
C LEU A 231 -7.00 5.08 6.85
N CYS A 232 -5.71 4.77 6.70
CA CYS A 232 -4.82 5.58 5.86
C CYS A 232 -5.22 5.41 4.39
N LYS A 233 -4.83 6.36 3.52
CA LYS A 233 -5.20 6.32 2.11
C LYS A 233 -4.82 5.00 1.42
N ALA A 234 -3.63 4.47 1.74
CA ALA A 234 -3.15 3.23 1.12
C ALA A 234 -4.02 2.03 1.47
N HIS A 235 -4.36 1.82 2.74
CA HIS A 235 -5.20 0.70 3.18
C HIS A 235 -6.64 0.84 2.66
N HIS A 236 -7.19 2.05 2.64
CA HIS A 236 -8.49 2.30 2.02
C HIS A 236 -8.49 1.99 0.51
N ASP A 237 -7.40 2.35 -0.19
CA ASP A 237 -7.26 1.99 -1.60
C ASP A 237 -7.18 0.46 -1.79
N LEU A 238 -6.59 -0.30 -0.86
CA LEU A 238 -6.60 -1.78 -0.92
C LEU A 238 -8.00 -2.37 -0.78
N CYS A 239 -8.83 -1.83 0.13
CA CYS A 239 -10.23 -2.24 0.25
C CYS A 239 -10.99 -1.99 -1.06
N HIS A 240 -10.84 -0.79 -1.65
CA HIS A 240 -11.46 -0.44 -2.93
C HIS A 240 -10.79 -1.05 -4.17
N LEU A 241 -9.76 -1.86 -3.99
CA LEU A 241 -9.23 -2.76 -5.03
C LEU A 241 -9.78 -4.17 -4.87
N GLY A 242 -10.67 -4.40 -3.90
CA GLY A 242 -11.23 -5.71 -3.56
C GLY A 242 -10.19 -6.68 -2.99
N LEU A 243 -9.07 -6.18 -2.45
CA LEU A 243 -7.95 -7.03 -2.03
C LEU A 243 -7.99 -7.41 -0.55
N ILE A 244 -9.10 -7.14 0.14
CA ILE A 244 -9.30 -7.47 1.54
C ILE A 244 -10.48 -8.45 1.65
N ALA A 245 -10.20 -9.68 2.05
CA ALA A 245 -11.22 -10.65 2.46
C ALA A 245 -11.66 -10.39 3.91
N ASN A 246 -12.87 -10.85 4.24
CA ASN A 246 -13.53 -10.65 5.54
C ASN A 246 -13.64 -9.16 5.93
N GLU A 247 -13.81 -8.29 4.94
CA GLU A 247 -13.81 -6.84 5.12
C GLU A 247 -14.88 -6.34 6.12
N GLU A 248 -15.96 -7.11 6.31
CA GLU A 248 -17.05 -6.79 7.25
C GLU A 248 -16.76 -7.19 8.71
N SER A 249 -15.72 -8.00 8.92
CA SER A 249 -15.17 -8.37 10.22
C SER A 249 -14.24 -7.28 10.76
N GLN A 250 -13.69 -7.48 11.96
CA GLN A 250 -12.74 -6.52 12.52
C GLN A 250 -11.43 -6.51 11.71
N PRO A 251 -10.70 -5.37 11.65
CA PRO A 251 -9.48 -5.26 10.85
C PRO A 251 -8.40 -6.30 11.15
N TYR A 252 -8.37 -6.87 12.35
CA TYR A 252 -7.44 -7.94 12.73
C TYR A 252 -7.79 -9.31 12.14
N GLU A 253 -8.98 -9.46 11.57
CA GLU A 253 -9.46 -10.67 10.87
C GLU A 253 -9.39 -10.53 9.34
N TRP A 254 -8.99 -9.36 8.85
CA TRP A 254 -8.83 -9.09 7.44
C TRP A 254 -7.68 -9.91 6.85
N GLN A 255 -7.88 -10.38 5.61
CA GLN A 255 -6.89 -11.17 4.89
C GLN A 255 -6.62 -10.56 3.52
N LEU A 256 -5.36 -10.48 3.13
CA LEU A 256 -4.96 -9.93 1.86
C LEU A 256 -5.15 -10.95 0.74
N LEU A 257 -5.84 -10.51 -0.32
CA LEU A 257 -6.05 -11.32 -1.50
C LEU A 257 -5.00 -11.04 -2.58
N ALA A 258 -4.69 -12.07 -3.37
CA ALA A 258 -3.90 -11.92 -4.59
C ALA A 258 -4.70 -11.20 -5.68
N PHE A 259 -6.00 -11.51 -5.79
CA PHE A 259 -6.93 -10.96 -6.77
C PHE A 259 -8.27 -10.65 -6.10
N PRO A 260 -9.02 -9.65 -6.59
CA PRO A 260 -10.35 -9.37 -6.07
C PRO A 260 -11.33 -10.49 -6.37
N ASP A 261 -12.28 -10.69 -5.44
CA ASP A 261 -13.45 -11.54 -5.69
C ASP A 261 -14.44 -10.79 -6.60
N THR A 262 -14.45 -11.18 -7.88
CA THR A 262 -15.31 -10.56 -8.90
C THR A 262 -16.78 -10.98 -8.78
N THR A 263 -17.11 -11.93 -7.90
CA THR A 263 -18.49 -12.36 -7.65
C THR A 263 -19.18 -11.54 -6.58
N ASN A 264 -18.41 -10.79 -5.79
CA ASN A 264 -18.94 -9.95 -4.73
C ASN A 264 -19.59 -8.68 -5.31
N PRO A 265 -20.83 -8.31 -4.90
CA PRO A 265 -21.48 -7.08 -5.36
C PRO A 265 -20.67 -5.79 -5.14
N LYS A 266 -19.74 -5.78 -4.16
CA LYS A 266 -18.83 -4.67 -3.92
C LYS A 266 -17.88 -4.42 -5.09
N TYR A 267 -17.57 -5.45 -5.89
CA TYR A 267 -16.62 -5.37 -6.99
C TYR A 267 -17.01 -4.30 -8.02
N GLU A 268 -18.28 -4.26 -8.43
CA GLU A 268 -18.75 -3.27 -9.42
C GLU A 268 -18.64 -1.84 -8.90
N VAL A 269 -19.01 -1.62 -7.63
CA VAL A 269 -18.85 -0.32 -6.96
C VAL A 269 -17.38 0.07 -6.91
N ASP A 270 -16.51 -0.87 -6.56
CA ASP A 270 -15.08 -0.63 -6.47
C ASP A 270 -14.48 -0.27 -7.84
N GLN A 271 -14.91 -0.91 -8.93
CA GLN A 271 -14.52 -0.52 -10.29
C GLN A 271 -14.94 0.93 -10.62
N LEU A 272 -16.14 1.35 -10.25
CA LEU A 272 -16.60 2.73 -10.44
C LEU A 272 -15.77 3.74 -9.64
N VAL A 273 -15.43 3.40 -8.39
CA VAL A 273 -14.57 4.24 -7.54
C VAL A 273 -13.15 4.35 -8.13
N GLN A 274 -12.59 3.27 -8.65
CA GLN A 274 -11.27 3.30 -9.30
C GLN A 274 -11.30 4.15 -10.58
N ALA A 275 -12.33 4.00 -11.42
CA ALA A 275 -12.47 4.79 -12.64
C ALA A 275 -12.50 6.30 -12.33
N TYR A 276 -13.23 6.71 -11.29
CA TYR A 276 -13.27 8.11 -10.85
C TYR A 276 -11.92 8.63 -10.34
N LYS A 277 -11.10 7.79 -9.69
CA LYS A 277 -9.76 8.17 -9.22
C LYS A 277 -8.74 8.30 -10.35
N THR A 278 -8.93 7.58 -11.45
CA THR A 278 -7.99 7.52 -12.58
C THR A 278 -8.30 8.48 -13.73
N GLY A 279 -9.55 8.96 -13.82
CA GLY A 279 -9.99 9.95 -14.81
C GLY A 279 -9.58 11.37 -14.45
#